data_AF-A0AAC9N5I7-F1
#
_entry.id   AF-A0AAC9N5I7-F1
#
_cell.length_a   1.000
_cell.length_b   1.000
_cell.length_c   1.000
_cell.angle_alpha   90.00
_cell.angle_beta   90.00
_cell.angle_gamma   90.00
#
_symmetry.space_group_name_H-M   'P 1'
#
loop_
_entity.id
_entity.type
_entity.pdbx_description
1 polymer ?
#
loop_
_entity_poly.entity_id
_entity_poly.type
_entity_poly.pdbx_seq_one_letter_code
_entity_poly.pdbx_strand_id
1 'polypeptide(L)'
;MTPILLHQLRNVITSPLISIFCKKFEENELHLRKSIDASICTVLVGLEKIMDNSLLYDRILESITFTEFYKSTKFENGKISSINYSFEQEGGIPLNTLFSTKKERISEMISNEVGIKSGTACAILNFAAMLILLHLANEKQKTGISQNDLNSQKKLILNNVPEGIRVLLGYSDFECEDAYADSNTLVKTKPKPHFFYKIFKI
;
A
#
# COMPACT_ATOMS: atom_id res chain seq x y z
N MET A 1 16.97 -2.42 1.75
CA MET A 1 16.52 -3.40 0.74
C MET A 1 15.04 -3.18 0.47
N THR A 2 14.60 -3.20 -0.79
CA THR A 2 13.16 -3.17 -1.12
C THR A 2 12.53 -4.52 -0.75
N PRO A 3 11.35 -4.55 -0.10
CA PRO A 3 10.63 -5.79 0.14
C PRO A 3 10.47 -6.59 -1.16
N ILE A 4 10.78 -7.90 -1.14
CA ILE A 4 10.67 -8.80 -2.31
C ILE A 4 9.26 -8.71 -2.91
N LEU A 5 8.22 -8.69 -2.06
CA LEU A 5 6.82 -8.59 -2.50
C LEU A 5 6.50 -7.21 -3.08
N LEU A 6 6.98 -6.13 -2.46
CA LEU A 6 6.80 -4.77 -3.00
C LEU A 6 7.48 -4.63 -4.37
N HIS A 7 8.67 -5.20 -4.54
CA HIS A 7 9.39 -5.21 -5.81
C HIS A 7 8.65 -6.05 -6.86
N GLN A 8 8.14 -7.22 -6.50
CA GLN A 8 7.30 -8.05 -7.39
C GLN A 8 6.07 -7.27 -7.87
N LEU A 9 5.30 -6.68 -6.95
CA LEU A 9 4.10 -5.92 -7.28
C LEU A 9 4.39 -4.68 -8.13
N ARG A 10 5.50 -3.97 -7.87
CA ARG A 10 5.96 -2.86 -8.71
C ARG A 10 6.34 -3.33 -10.12
N ASN A 11 7.01 -4.47 -10.25
CA ASN A 11 7.46 -5.00 -11.53
C ASN A 11 6.33 -5.47 -12.44
N VAL A 12 5.18 -5.82 -11.84
CA VAL A 12 3.96 -6.14 -12.57
C VAL A 12 3.38 -4.90 -13.27
N ILE A 13 3.59 -3.70 -12.71
CA ILE A 13 3.09 -2.42 -13.23
C ILE A 13 4.08 -1.87 -14.27
N THR A 14 3.63 -1.76 -15.52
CA THR A 14 4.47 -1.36 -16.64
C THR A 14 4.43 0.15 -16.90
N SER A 15 5.47 0.73 -17.50
CA SER A 15 5.45 2.14 -17.91
C SER A 15 4.30 2.50 -18.86
N PRO A 16 3.91 1.64 -19.83
CA PRO A 16 2.69 1.85 -20.61
C PRO A 16 1.42 1.97 -19.77
N LEU A 17 1.25 1.11 -18.75
CA LEU A 17 0.11 1.19 -17.84
C LEU A 17 0.09 2.52 -17.06
N ILE A 18 1.26 2.96 -16.59
CA ILE A 18 1.40 4.25 -15.89
C ILE A 18 1.05 5.41 -16.83
N SER A 19 1.49 5.38 -18.09
CA SER A 19 1.13 6.39 -19.09
C SER A 19 -0.38 6.45 -19.35
N ILE A 20 -1.03 5.29 -19.41
CA ILE A 20 -2.50 5.18 -19.54
C ILE A 20 -3.19 5.85 -18.35
N PHE A 21 -2.75 5.56 -17.12
CA PHE A 21 -3.30 6.19 -15.92
C PHE A 21 -3.04 7.71 -15.87
N CYS A 22 -1.84 8.18 -16.26
CA CYS A 22 -1.55 9.61 -16.33
C CYS A 22 -2.53 10.33 -17.27
N LYS A 23 -2.82 9.73 -18.44
CA LYS A 23 -3.80 10.28 -19.40
C LYS A 23 -5.21 10.27 -18.85
N LYS A 24 -5.64 9.17 -18.24
CA LYS A 24 -7.00 9.00 -17.73
C LYS A 24 -7.30 9.94 -16.55
N PHE A 25 -6.38 10.04 -15.60
CA PHE A 25 -6.59 10.81 -14.37
C PHE A 25 -6.05 12.24 -14.46
N GLU A 26 -5.36 12.56 -15.54
CA GLU A 26 -4.71 13.85 -15.77
C GLU A 26 -3.78 14.22 -14.61
N GLU A 27 -2.93 13.26 -14.23
CA GLU A 27 -1.94 13.42 -13.14
C GLU A 27 -0.52 13.37 -13.69
N ASN A 28 0.41 13.98 -12.93
CA ASN A 28 1.83 13.87 -13.20
C ASN A 28 2.34 12.44 -12.93
N GLU A 29 3.17 11.90 -13.83
CA GLU A 29 3.72 10.55 -13.70
C GLU A 29 4.48 10.32 -12.38
N LEU A 30 5.27 11.29 -11.93
CA LEU A 30 6.04 11.19 -10.68
C LEU A 30 5.10 11.03 -9.48
N HIS A 31 4.06 11.85 -9.40
CA HIS A 31 3.08 11.79 -8.31
C HIS A 31 2.23 10.53 -8.41
N LEU A 32 1.85 10.11 -9.61
CA LEU A 32 1.10 8.87 -9.81
C LEU A 32 1.90 7.64 -9.34
N ARG A 33 3.19 7.55 -9.67
CA ARG A 33 4.08 6.48 -9.19
C ARG A 33 4.16 6.43 -7.66
N LYS A 34 4.33 7.60 -7.02
CA LYS A 34 4.32 7.71 -5.55
C LYS A 34 2.98 7.27 -4.94
N SER A 35 1.86 7.61 -5.59
CA SER A 35 0.52 7.20 -5.13
C SER A 35 0.31 5.69 -5.24
N ILE A 36 0.76 5.08 -6.33
CA ILE A 36 0.76 3.63 -6.50
C ILE A 36 1.56 2.97 -5.38
N ASP A 37 2.77 3.47 -5.11
CA ASP A 37 3.64 2.93 -4.07
C ASP A 37 3.02 3.04 -2.66
N ALA A 38 2.51 4.23 -2.31
CA ALA A 38 1.82 4.46 -1.05
C ALA A 38 0.59 3.56 -0.91
N SER A 39 -0.17 3.38 -1.99
CA SER A 39 -1.36 2.52 -2.03
C SER A 39 -1.01 1.05 -1.84
N ILE A 40 0.00 0.54 -2.55
CA ILE A 40 0.48 -0.84 -2.41
C ILE A 40 0.92 -1.09 -0.96
N CYS A 41 1.77 -0.23 -0.41
CA CYS A 41 2.27 -0.40 0.95
C CYS A 41 1.13 -0.35 1.97
N THR A 42 0.18 0.56 1.80
CA THR A 42 -0.98 0.69 2.69
C THR A 42 -1.82 -0.58 2.68
N VAL A 43 -2.15 -1.12 1.50
CA VAL A 43 -2.92 -2.37 1.38
C VAL A 43 -2.17 -3.54 1.99
N LEU A 44 -0.87 -3.67 1.76
CA LEU A 44 -0.05 -4.73 2.34
C LEU A 44 -0.07 -4.70 3.88
N VAL A 45 -0.01 -3.51 4.48
CA VAL A 45 -0.16 -3.36 5.94
C VAL A 45 -1.58 -3.72 6.40
N GLY A 46 -2.60 -3.38 5.63
CA GLY A 46 -3.98 -3.82 5.90
C GLY A 46 -4.11 -5.33 5.90
N LEU A 47 -3.52 -6.00 4.90
CA LEU A 47 -3.53 -7.45 4.77
C LEU A 47 -2.77 -8.13 5.91
N GLU A 48 -1.61 -7.60 6.29
CA GLU A 48 -0.81 -8.11 7.40
C GLU A 48 -1.63 -8.19 8.69
N LYS A 49 -2.44 -7.19 9.00
CA LYS A 49 -3.27 -7.19 10.21
C LYS A 49 -4.32 -8.29 10.30
N ILE A 50 -4.76 -8.81 9.15
CA ILE A 50 -5.82 -9.81 9.08
C ILE A 50 -5.30 -11.18 8.67
N MET A 51 -4.03 -11.30 8.30
CA MET A 51 -3.50 -12.50 7.69
C MET A 51 -3.54 -13.71 8.61
N ASP A 52 -3.44 -13.50 9.93
CA ASP A 52 -3.54 -14.54 10.95
C ASP A 52 -5.00 -15.03 11.14
N ASN A 53 -5.98 -14.25 10.68
CA ASN A 53 -7.38 -14.64 10.64
C ASN A 53 -7.71 -15.27 9.29
N SER A 54 -7.49 -16.58 9.18
CA SER A 54 -7.69 -17.35 7.94
C SER A 54 -9.08 -17.15 7.33
N LEU A 55 -10.13 -17.07 8.15
CA LEU A 55 -11.50 -16.85 7.69
C LEU A 55 -11.68 -15.48 7.02
N LEU A 56 -11.11 -14.42 7.59
CA LEU A 56 -11.17 -13.09 6.98
C LEU A 56 -10.30 -13.02 5.73
N TYR A 57 -9.10 -13.59 5.78
CA TYR A 57 -8.18 -13.61 4.65
C TYR A 57 -8.79 -14.33 3.43
N ASP A 58 -9.38 -15.52 3.63
CA ASP A 58 -10.04 -16.26 2.56
C ASP A 58 -11.25 -15.51 1.99
N ARG A 59 -12.06 -14.88 2.85
CA ARG A 59 -13.19 -14.04 2.39
C ARG A 59 -12.74 -12.89 1.50
N ILE A 60 -11.62 -12.24 1.82
CA ILE A 60 -11.10 -11.15 0.98
C ILE A 60 -10.61 -11.69 -0.37
N LEU A 61 -9.92 -12.83 -0.38
CA LEU A 61 -9.51 -13.44 -1.65
C LEU A 61 -10.72 -13.86 -2.50
N GLU A 62 -11.74 -14.46 -1.89
CA GLU A 62 -13.00 -14.82 -2.58
C GLU A 62 -13.75 -13.58 -3.08
N SER A 63 -13.66 -12.45 -2.39
CA SER A 63 -14.37 -11.22 -2.78
C SER A 63 -13.97 -10.72 -4.18
N ILE A 64 -12.78 -11.10 -4.66
CA ILE A 64 -12.30 -10.67 -5.98
C ILE A 64 -12.53 -11.69 -7.10
N THR A 65 -12.75 -12.98 -6.81
CA THR A 65 -12.76 -14.04 -7.84
C THR A 65 -13.90 -13.92 -8.85
N PHE A 66 -14.97 -13.24 -8.48
CA PHE A 66 -16.14 -13.02 -9.34
C PHE A 66 -16.13 -11.65 -10.04
N THR A 67 -15.16 -10.80 -9.72
CA THR A 67 -15.07 -9.44 -10.25
C THR A 67 -14.66 -9.42 -11.71
N GLU A 68 -15.10 -8.39 -12.43
CA GLU A 68 -14.71 -8.19 -13.83
C GLU A 68 -13.22 -7.89 -13.93
N PHE A 69 -12.64 -7.21 -12.94
CA PHE A 69 -11.20 -6.97 -12.88
C PHE A 69 -10.43 -8.29 -12.88
N TYR A 70 -10.83 -9.26 -12.05
CA TYR A 70 -10.17 -10.57 -11.96
C TYR A 70 -10.29 -11.36 -13.25
N LYS A 71 -11.46 -11.33 -13.89
CA LYS A 71 -11.73 -12.10 -15.14
C LYS A 71 -11.01 -11.53 -16.35
N SER A 72 -10.87 -10.20 -16.42
CA SER A 72 -10.39 -9.51 -17.62
C SER A 72 -8.91 -9.11 -17.56
N THR A 73 -8.32 -9.01 -16.38
CA THR A 73 -6.90 -8.66 -16.24
C THR A 73 -6.02 -9.77 -16.78
N LYS A 74 -5.15 -9.43 -17.74
CA LYS A 74 -4.24 -10.38 -18.39
C LYS A 74 -2.81 -10.08 -18.02
N PHE A 75 -2.05 -11.15 -17.79
CA PHE A 75 -0.61 -11.10 -17.57
C PHE A 75 0.12 -11.69 -18.77
N GLU A 76 1.15 -11.00 -19.25
CA GLU A 76 2.08 -11.48 -20.26
C GLU A 76 3.50 -11.32 -19.70
N ASN A 77 4.27 -12.40 -19.67
CA ASN A 77 5.62 -12.43 -19.08
C ASN A 77 5.68 -11.85 -17.65
N GLY A 78 4.65 -12.14 -16.84
CA GLY A 78 4.55 -11.68 -15.44
C GLY A 78 4.17 -10.20 -15.27
N LYS A 79 3.81 -9.50 -16.35
CA LYS A 79 3.43 -8.08 -16.35
C LYS A 79 1.98 -7.89 -16.79
N ILE A 80 1.30 -6.85 -16.31
CA ILE A 80 -0.05 -6.53 -16.78
C ILE A 80 0.04 -6.10 -18.25
N SER A 81 -0.67 -6.82 -19.12
CA SER A 81 -0.81 -6.49 -20.55
C SER A 81 -2.12 -5.79 -20.85
N SER A 82 -3.17 -6.05 -20.07
CA SER A 82 -4.49 -5.41 -20.21
C SER A 82 -5.20 -5.32 -18.87
N ILE A 83 -5.95 -4.23 -18.67
CA ILE A 83 -6.68 -3.92 -17.44
C ILE A 83 -8.06 -3.33 -17.77
N ASN A 84 -9.07 -3.72 -16.99
CA ASN A 84 -10.38 -3.08 -16.96
C ASN A 84 -10.44 -2.08 -15.79
N TYR A 85 -11.06 -0.92 -16.00
CA TYR A 85 -11.28 0.10 -14.97
C TYR A 85 -12.36 -0.25 -13.94
N SER A 86 -12.95 -1.45 -14.01
CA SER A 86 -13.89 -1.95 -13.00
C SER A 86 -13.31 -1.93 -11.58
N PHE A 87 -11.98 -1.93 -11.42
CA PHE A 87 -11.31 -1.73 -10.13
C PHE A 87 -11.78 -0.48 -9.40
N GLU A 88 -12.16 0.60 -10.10
CA GLU A 88 -12.60 1.85 -9.49
C GLU A 88 -13.82 1.65 -8.57
N GLN A 89 -14.67 0.67 -8.89
CA GLN A 89 -15.83 0.29 -8.08
C GLN A 89 -15.52 -0.95 -7.23
N GLU A 90 -14.96 -1.99 -7.85
CA GLU A 90 -14.80 -3.32 -7.24
C GLU A 90 -13.79 -3.31 -6.10
N GLY A 91 -12.73 -2.49 -6.18
CA GLY A 91 -11.70 -2.42 -5.13
C GLY A 91 -12.21 -1.85 -3.80
N GLY A 92 -13.39 -1.21 -3.78
CA GLY A 92 -14.02 -0.79 -2.53
C GLY A 92 -14.39 -1.94 -1.61
N ILE A 93 -14.78 -3.10 -2.17
CA ILE A 93 -15.21 -4.28 -1.40
C ILE A 93 -14.08 -4.81 -0.50
N PRO A 94 -12.90 -5.19 -1.04
CA PRO A 94 -11.80 -5.66 -0.20
C PRO A 94 -11.28 -4.56 0.73
N LEU A 95 -11.21 -3.31 0.28
CA LEU A 95 -10.73 -2.20 1.12
C LEU A 95 -11.63 -1.91 2.31
N ASN A 96 -12.95 -2.02 2.17
CA ASN A 96 -13.88 -1.88 3.28
C ASN A 96 -13.70 -3.03 4.29
N THR A 97 -13.28 -4.21 3.85
CA THR A 97 -12.95 -5.32 4.76
C THR A 97 -11.62 -5.06 5.48
N LEU A 98 -10.61 -4.53 4.78
CA LEU A 98 -9.29 -4.24 5.35
C LEU A 98 -9.28 -3.05 6.31
N PHE A 99 -10.01 -1.98 5.98
CA PHE A 99 -9.91 -0.69 6.64
C PHE A 99 -11.23 -0.21 7.25
N SER A 100 -12.31 -0.97 7.11
CA SER A 100 -13.65 -0.58 7.58
C SER A 100 -14.02 0.81 7.05
N THR A 101 -14.38 1.75 7.93
CA THR A 101 -14.76 3.12 7.58
C THR A 101 -13.57 4.04 7.29
N LYS A 102 -12.31 3.56 7.39
CA LYS A 102 -11.12 4.40 7.24
C LYS A 102 -10.66 4.58 5.79
N LYS A 103 -11.25 3.87 4.82
CA LYS A 103 -10.84 3.90 3.41
C LYS A 103 -10.77 5.33 2.85
N GLU A 104 -11.84 6.11 3.02
CA GLU A 104 -11.93 7.47 2.49
C GLU A 104 -10.82 8.34 3.08
N ARG A 105 -10.63 8.26 4.39
CA ARG A 105 -9.57 9.00 5.09
C ARG A 105 -8.17 8.58 4.63
N ILE A 106 -7.95 7.30 4.38
CA ILE A 106 -6.69 6.79 3.83
C ILE A 106 -6.44 7.39 2.44
N SER A 107 -7.43 7.37 1.54
CA SER A 107 -7.27 7.93 0.20
C SER A 107 -6.99 9.44 0.22
N GLU A 108 -7.62 10.18 1.14
CA GLU A 108 -7.36 11.60 1.36
C GLU A 108 -5.95 11.84 1.88
N MET A 109 -5.46 11.02 2.81
CA MET A 109 -4.08 11.09 3.30
C MET A 109 -3.07 10.80 2.19
N ILE A 110 -3.30 9.81 1.32
CA ILE A 110 -2.45 9.54 0.14
C ILE A 110 -2.45 10.75 -0.80
N SER A 111 -3.63 11.29 -1.08
CA SER A 111 -3.80 12.47 -1.94
C SER A 111 -3.01 13.67 -1.44
N ASN A 112 -3.11 13.97 -0.14
CA ASN A 112 -2.42 15.09 0.50
C ASN A 112 -0.90 14.89 0.56
N GLU A 113 -0.44 13.69 0.87
CA GLU A 113 0.98 13.36 0.96
C GLU A 113 1.67 13.46 -0.41
N VAL A 114 1.01 12.96 -1.45
CA VAL A 114 1.61 12.78 -2.78
C VAL A 114 1.33 13.95 -3.73
N GLY A 115 0.28 14.73 -3.46
CA GLY A 115 -0.11 15.87 -4.31
C GLY A 115 -0.84 15.45 -5.58
N ILE A 116 -1.84 14.57 -5.46
CA ILE A 116 -2.77 14.18 -6.54
C ILE A 116 -4.22 14.42 -6.11
N LYS A 117 -5.18 14.41 -7.05
CA LYS A 117 -6.61 14.53 -6.73
C LYS A 117 -7.07 13.38 -5.83
N SER A 118 -7.95 13.66 -4.87
CA SER A 118 -8.49 12.66 -3.95
C SER A 118 -9.22 11.52 -4.68
N GLY A 119 -9.98 11.84 -5.73
CA GLY A 119 -10.61 10.83 -6.60
C GLY A 119 -9.58 9.90 -7.26
N THR A 120 -8.46 10.45 -7.72
CA THR A 120 -7.36 9.64 -8.27
C THR A 120 -6.71 8.76 -7.19
N ALA A 121 -6.44 9.30 -6.00
CA ALA A 121 -5.88 8.51 -4.89
C ALA A 121 -6.80 7.36 -4.49
N CYS A 122 -8.11 7.58 -4.44
CA CYS A 122 -9.11 6.53 -4.19
C CYS A 122 -9.09 5.46 -5.29
N ALA A 123 -9.08 5.86 -6.57
CA ALA A 123 -9.01 4.93 -7.70
C ALA A 123 -7.72 4.08 -7.68
N ILE A 124 -6.57 4.70 -7.39
CA ILE A 124 -5.28 4.01 -7.30
C ILE A 124 -5.21 3.09 -6.08
N LEU A 125 -5.82 3.48 -4.94
CA LEU A 125 -5.95 2.60 -3.78
C LEU A 125 -6.80 1.37 -4.10
N ASN A 126 -7.93 1.56 -4.80
CA ASN A 126 -8.77 0.46 -5.26
C ASN A 126 -8.00 -0.46 -6.22
N PHE A 127 -7.26 0.13 -7.18
CA PHE A 127 -6.39 -0.62 -8.09
C PHE A 127 -5.35 -1.45 -7.34
N ALA A 128 -4.64 -0.86 -6.37
CA ALA A 128 -3.63 -1.55 -5.58
C ALA A 128 -4.22 -2.76 -4.83
N ALA A 129 -5.40 -2.59 -4.23
CA ALA A 129 -6.11 -3.68 -3.56
C ALA A 129 -6.42 -4.83 -4.51
N MET A 130 -7.01 -4.53 -5.66
CA MET A 130 -7.37 -5.52 -6.65
C MET A 130 -6.13 -6.22 -7.24
N LEU A 131 -5.06 -5.47 -7.50
CA LEU A 131 -3.80 -6.00 -8.01
C LEU A 131 -3.15 -6.98 -7.04
N ILE A 132 -3.02 -6.59 -5.77
CA ILE A 132 -2.39 -7.42 -4.74
C ILE A 132 -3.19 -8.70 -4.56
N LEU A 133 -4.51 -8.60 -4.43
CA LEU A 133 -5.36 -9.78 -4.24
C LEU A 133 -5.35 -10.69 -5.47
N LEU A 134 -5.35 -10.15 -6.68
CA LEU A 134 -5.22 -10.93 -7.92
C LEU A 134 -3.88 -11.67 -7.94
N HIS A 135 -2.79 -11.00 -7.55
CA HIS A 135 -1.47 -11.63 -7.43
C HIS A 135 -1.50 -12.76 -6.39
N LEU A 136 -2.02 -12.51 -5.18
CA LEU A 136 -2.12 -13.51 -4.12
C LEU A 136 -3.04 -14.68 -4.48
N ALA A 137 -4.15 -14.45 -5.18
CA ALA A 137 -5.07 -15.48 -5.63
C ALA A 137 -4.43 -16.39 -6.71
N ASN A 138 -3.64 -15.80 -7.61
CA ASN A 138 -2.89 -16.54 -8.63
C ASN A 138 -1.70 -17.32 -8.02
N GLU A 139 -1.07 -16.78 -6.99
CA GLU A 139 0.03 -17.43 -6.27
C GLU A 139 -0.48 -18.55 -5.34
N LYS A 140 -1.62 -18.38 -4.65
CA LYS A 140 -2.28 -19.45 -3.89
C LYS A 140 -2.52 -20.72 -4.74
N GLN A 141 -2.73 -20.56 -6.04
CA GLN A 141 -2.88 -21.67 -7.00
C GLN A 141 -1.54 -22.29 -7.45
N LYS A 142 -0.42 -21.58 -7.33
CA LYS A 142 0.90 -21.98 -7.88
C LYS A 142 1.90 -22.39 -6.80
N THR A 143 2.01 -21.60 -5.76
CA THR A 143 2.98 -21.70 -4.66
C THR A 143 2.45 -20.83 -3.54
N GLY A 144 2.03 -21.42 -2.41
CA GLY A 144 1.49 -20.64 -1.29
C GLY A 144 2.49 -19.57 -0.85
N ILE A 145 2.22 -18.31 -1.17
CA ILE A 145 2.91 -17.18 -0.53
C ILE A 145 2.74 -17.39 0.96
N SER A 146 3.85 -17.69 1.63
CA SER A 146 3.82 -18.00 3.04
C SER A 146 3.57 -16.68 3.77
N GLN A 147 2.68 -16.69 4.77
CA GLN A 147 2.50 -15.56 5.69
C GLN A 147 3.85 -15.03 6.24
N ASN A 148 4.87 -15.90 6.26
CA ASN A 148 6.26 -15.59 6.60
C ASN A 148 6.90 -14.49 5.74
N ASP A 149 6.54 -14.34 4.46
CA ASP A 149 7.14 -13.35 3.56
C ASP A 149 6.66 -11.93 3.85
N LEU A 150 5.38 -11.76 4.20
CA LEU A 150 4.83 -10.44 4.55
C LEU A 150 5.31 -10.01 5.95
N ASN A 151 5.33 -10.94 6.91
CA ASN A 151 5.79 -10.69 8.27
C ASN A 151 7.29 -10.31 8.31
N SER A 152 8.13 -10.99 7.53
CA SER A 152 9.56 -10.65 7.43
C SER A 152 9.82 -9.29 6.76
N GLN A 153 8.88 -8.82 5.94
CA GLN A 153 8.98 -7.56 5.20
C GLN A 153 8.24 -6.39 5.85
N LYS A 154 7.51 -6.63 6.94
CA LYS A 154 6.62 -5.67 7.60
C LYS A 154 7.28 -4.33 7.89
N LYS A 155 8.45 -4.32 8.52
CA LYS A 155 9.19 -3.08 8.86
C LYS A 155 9.50 -2.26 7.61
N LEU A 156 9.97 -2.91 6.55
CA LEU A 156 10.30 -2.25 5.30
C LEU A 156 9.06 -1.71 4.57
N ILE A 157 7.94 -2.43 4.63
CA ILE A 157 6.67 -1.95 4.07
C ILE A 157 6.16 -0.74 4.86
N LEU A 158 6.17 -0.80 6.20
CA LEU A 158 5.76 0.30 7.06
C LEU A 158 6.59 1.56 6.84
N ASN A 159 7.91 1.46 6.63
CA ASN A 159 8.77 2.61 6.27
C ASN A 159 8.26 3.35 5.01
N ASN A 160 7.57 2.67 4.09
CA ASN A 160 7.06 3.25 2.84
C ASN A 160 5.59 3.70 2.92
N VAL A 161 4.89 3.45 4.03
CA VAL A 161 3.53 3.95 4.25
C VAL A 161 3.59 5.38 4.78
N PRO A 162 2.82 6.35 4.24
CA PRO A 162 2.73 7.70 4.77
C PRO A 162 2.46 7.74 6.29
N GLU A 163 3.13 8.64 7.01
CA GLU A 163 3.08 8.69 8.47
C GLU A 163 1.66 8.81 9.01
N GLY A 164 0.84 9.70 8.44
CA GLY A 164 -0.56 9.86 8.85
C GLY A 164 -1.36 8.56 8.74
N ILE A 165 -1.08 7.74 7.72
CA ILE A 165 -1.72 6.44 7.53
C ILE A 165 -1.21 5.44 8.55
N ARG A 166 0.10 5.41 8.85
CA ARG A 166 0.66 4.55 9.91
C ARG A 166 -0.02 4.83 11.25
N VAL A 167 -0.12 6.09 11.64
CA VAL A 167 -0.79 6.53 12.87
C VAL A 167 -2.26 6.13 12.86
N LEU A 168 -2.98 6.36 11.76
CA LEU A 168 -4.39 5.97 11.61
C LEU A 168 -4.60 4.45 11.73
N LEU A 169 -3.60 3.67 11.33
CA LEU A 169 -3.53 2.23 11.45
C LEU A 169 -2.93 1.78 12.81
N GLY A 170 -2.68 2.67 13.77
CA GLY A 170 -2.22 2.27 15.11
C GLY A 170 -0.73 1.92 15.20
N TYR A 171 0.07 2.37 14.24
CA TYR A 171 1.54 2.28 14.25
C TYR A 171 2.17 3.63 14.62
N SER A 172 1.71 4.24 15.73
CA SER A 172 2.19 5.54 16.20
C SER A 172 3.65 5.53 16.67
N ASP A 173 4.08 4.40 17.24
CA ASP A 173 5.40 4.27 17.87
C ASP A 173 6.43 3.62 16.92
N PHE A 174 6.12 3.59 15.63
CA PHE A 174 6.99 3.00 14.62
C PHE A 174 8.13 3.96 14.27
N GLU A 175 9.33 3.66 14.77
CA GLU A 175 10.56 4.37 14.39
C GLU A 175 10.94 4.02 12.96
N CYS A 176 10.85 5.01 12.07
CA CYS A 176 11.34 4.87 10.70
C CYS A 176 12.87 4.90 10.75
N GLU A 177 13.53 3.82 10.30
CA GLU A 177 14.97 3.87 10.08
C GLU A 177 15.24 4.70 8.82
N ASP A 178 15.87 5.86 9.01
CA ASP A 178 16.35 6.67 7.90
C ASP A 178 17.35 5.86 7.08
N ALA A 179 16.99 5.57 5.82
CA ALA A 179 17.90 4.99 4.84
C ALA A 179 18.88 6.06 4.32
N TYR A 180 19.64 6.69 5.22
CA TYR A 180 20.81 7.50 4.92
C TYR A 180 21.83 7.37 6.06
N ALA A 181 22.56 6.25 6.06
CA ALA A 181 23.81 6.14 6.80
C ALA A 181 24.84 5.38 5.94
N ASP A 182 25.45 6.14 5.02
CA ASP A 182 26.81 5.96 4.49
C ASP A 182 27.15 7.31 3.83
N SER A 183 28.13 8.12 4.22
CA SER A 183 29.28 7.99 5.12
C SER A 183 29.76 9.41 5.50
N ASN A 184 30.35 9.55 6.70
CA ASN A 184 31.15 10.70 7.18
C ASN A 184 30.48 12.10 7.23
N THR A 185 29.81 12.40 8.34
CA THR A 185 30.07 13.69 9.03
C THR A 185 29.82 13.56 10.52
N LEU A 186 30.93 13.53 11.26
CA LEU A 186 30.97 13.55 12.71
C LEU A 186 30.63 14.98 13.17
N VAL A 187 29.35 15.27 13.42
CA VAL A 187 28.96 16.46 14.20
C VAL A 187 28.16 16.00 15.39
N LYS A 188 28.84 15.95 16.54
CA LYS A 188 28.22 15.83 17.86
C LYS A 188 27.26 17.01 18.06
N THR A 189 25.96 16.77 18.01
CA THR A 189 24.98 17.63 18.68
C THR A 189 24.25 16.82 19.74
N LYS A 190 24.56 17.15 21.00
CA LYS A 190 23.94 16.58 22.20
C LYS A 190 22.41 16.73 22.13
N PRO A 191 21.61 15.74 22.53
CA PRO A 191 20.19 15.94 22.72
C PRO A 191 19.96 16.83 23.95
N LYS A 192 19.26 17.96 23.78
CA LYS A 192 18.72 18.74 24.90
C LYS A 192 17.50 18.00 25.47
N PRO A 193 17.38 17.89 26.81
CA PRO A 193 16.33 17.11 27.43
C PRO A 193 14.98 17.83 27.46
N HIS A 194 13.92 17.01 27.34
CA HIS A 194 12.51 17.23 27.65
C HIS A 194 12.14 18.50 28.44
N PHE A 195 11.22 19.30 27.88
CA PHE A 195 10.47 20.31 28.62
C PHE A 195 9.08 19.78 29.04
N PHE A 196 9.04 19.36 30.31
CA PHE A 196 7.97 19.45 31.31
C PHE A 196 6.54 18.96 31.03
N TYR A 197 6.29 17.74 31.53
CA TYR A 197 5.10 17.43 32.32
C TYR A 197 5.22 18.10 33.71
N LYS A 198 4.33 19.06 34.04
CA LYS A 198 3.85 19.34 35.42
C LYS A 198 2.88 20.52 35.42
N ILE A 199 1.59 20.24 35.35
CA ILE A 199 0.57 21.07 35.99
C ILE A 199 -0.28 20.12 36.80
N PHE A 200 -0.07 20.10 38.12
CA PHE A 200 -1.09 19.92 39.17
C PHE A 200 -0.41 19.92 40.55
N LYS A 201 -0.52 21.05 41.26
CA LYS A 201 -0.82 21.16 42.69
C LYS A 201 -0.77 22.64 43.10
N ILE A 202 -1.93 23.24 43.35
CA ILE A 202 -2.30 23.85 44.64
C ILE A 202 -3.77 23.49 44.86
#